data_AF-A0A2C6AC86-F1
#
_entry.id   AF-A0A2C6AC86-F1
#
_cell.length_a   1.000
_cell.length_b   1.000
_cell.length_c   1.000
_cell.angle_alpha   90.00
_cell.angle_beta   90.00
_cell.angle_gamma   90.00
#
_symmetry.space_group_name_H-M   'P 1'
#
loop_
_entity.id
_entity.type
_entity.pdbx_description
1 polymer ?
#
loop_
_entity_poly.entity_id
_entity_poly.type
_entity_poly.pdbx_seq_one_letter_code
_entity_poly.pdbx_strand_id
1 'polypeptide(L)'
;MVVGDPYLRTFDASKPEQRAISHVCLGQDRSVDTPHLPSTPCLRLRAETFFPSCWDGRNLDSADHKSHMAFPAIGDYNTGVCPASHPVALLSVFLEFFYDTGAVRDFGRWVWAMGDPTGYGLHGDFVNGWADQGALERAMGSCTGARGVDDPRCSLNVGPGGPGRSSRRSPQTEPPPEEVGLRGPLDRLPGDNPVTGDTVRG
;
A
#
# COMPACT_ATOMS: atom_id res chain seq x y z
N MET A 1 -0.68 6.77 10.46
CA MET A 1 -1.40 5.47 10.42
C MET A 1 -0.55 4.46 9.67
N VAL A 2 -0.46 3.23 10.16
CA VAL A 2 0.31 2.12 9.56
C VAL A 2 -0.61 0.92 9.28
N VAL A 3 -0.33 0.16 8.22
CA VAL A 3 -0.96 -1.15 7.95
C VAL A 3 0.10 -2.20 7.61
N GLY A 4 -0.13 -3.44 8.04
CA GLY A 4 0.77 -4.56 7.74
C GLY A 4 1.91 -4.70 8.73
N ASP A 5 2.72 -5.74 8.54
CA ASP A 5 3.84 -6.07 9.45
C ASP A 5 5.04 -6.55 8.61
N PRO A 6 6.16 -5.80 8.57
CA PRO A 6 7.34 -6.17 7.77
C PRO A 6 7.97 -7.50 8.16
N TYR A 7 7.65 -8.04 9.34
CA TYR A 7 8.18 -9.31 9.85
C TYR A 7 7.23 -10.49 9.67
N LEU A 8 6.04 -10.28 9.09
CA LEU A 8 5.07 -11.35 8.87
C LEU A 8 5.54 -12.31 7.77
N ARG A 9 5.53 -13.62 8.08
CA ARG A 9 5.91 -14.70 7.14
C ARG A 9 4.86 -15.80 7.02
N THR A 10 3.74 -15.66 7.71
CA THR A 10 2.62 -16.61 7.69
C THR A 10 1.31 -15.88 7.51
N PHE A 11 0.43 -16.43 6.68
CA PHE A 11 -0.88 -15.86 6.42
C PHE A 11 -1.98 -16.54 7.23
N ASP A 12 -2.82 -15.73 7.86
CA ASP A 12 -4.02 -16.07 8.59
C ASP A 12 -5.20 -15.34 7.94
N ALA A 13 -5.95 -16.08 7.11
CA ALA A 13 -7.11 -15.57 6.41
C ALA A 13 -8.22 -15.05 7.35
N SER A 14 -8.19 -15.37 8.65
CA SER A 14 -9.14 -14.81 9.62
C SER A 14 -8.83 -13.35 9.98
N LYS A 15 -7.59 -12.89 9.78
CA LYS A 15 -7.14 -11.53 10.13
C LYS A 15 -7.42 -10.54 8.99
N PRO A 16 -8.27 -9.52 9.20
CA PRO A 16 -8.55 -8.53 8.15
C PRO A 16 -7.30 -7.76 7.73
N GLU A 17 -6.39 -7.44 8.66
CA GLU A 17 -5.13 -6.74 8.34
C GLU A 17 -4.26 -7.52 7.34
N GLN A 18 -4.25 -8.85 7.42
CA GLN A 18 -3.47 -9.67 6.48
C GLN A 18 -4.18 -9.82 5.14
N ARG A 19 -5.52 -9.88 5.12
CA ARG A 19 -6.30 -9.87 3.87
C ARG A 19 -6.24 -8.52 3.15
N ALA A 20 -5.93 -7.45 3.87
CA ALA A 20 -5.78 -6.09 3.35
C ALA A 20 -4.47 -5.87 2.58
N ILE A 21 -3.60 -6.88 2.53
CA ILE A 21 -2.37 -6.90 1.76
C ILE A 21 -2.55 -7.88 0.60
N SER A 22 -2.32 -7.42 -0.61
CA SER A 22 -2.44 -8.28 -1.78
C SER A 22 -1.43 -7.95 -2.88
N HIS A 23 -1.24 -8.93 -3.75
CA HIS A 23 -0.40 -8.88 -4.93
C HIS A 23 -1.22 -9.35 -6.12
N VAL A 24 -1.12 -8.61 -7.20
CA VAL A 24 -1.86 -8.89 -8.43
C VAL A 24 -0.87 -8.94 -9.57
N CYS A 25 -0.92 -10.04 -10.32
CA CYS A 25 -0.21 -10.08 -11.57
C CYS A 25 -1.04 -9.49 -12.71
N LEU A 26 -0.58 -8.36 -13.26
CA LEU A 26 -1.25 -7.64 -14.32
C LEU A 26 -0.80 -8.10 -15.71
N GLY A 27 -1.72 -8.04 -16.67
CA GLY A 27 -1.45 -8.37 -18.07
C GLY A 27 -1.59 -9.85 -18.44
N GLN A 28 -2.26 -10.65 -17.60
CA GLN A 28 -2.73 -11.98 -17.94
C GLN A 28 -4.25 -11.99 -18.21
N ASP A 29 -4.78 -13.07 -18.81
CA ASP A 29 -6.21 -13.23 -19.11
C ASP A 29 -7.12 -13.13 -17.86
N ARG A 30 -6.56 -13.41 -16.68
CA ARG A 30 -7.22 -13.22 -15.39
C ARG A 30 -6.23 -12.73 -14.34
N SER A 31 -6.37 -11.47 -13.92
CA SER A 31 -5.69 -10.94 -12.74
C SER A 31 -6.49 -11.31 -11.49
N VAL A 32 -5.84 -11.94 -10.52
CA VAL A 32 -6.44 -12.38 -9.24
C VAL A 32 -5.56 -11.84 -8.12
N ASP A 33 -6.20 -11.33 -7.07
CA ASP A 33 -5.52 -10.89 -5.86
C ASP A 33 -5.05 -12.11 -5.06
N THR A 34 -3.74 -12.16 -4.77
CA THR A 34 -3.14 -13.17 -3.91
C THR A 34 -2.48 -12.53 -2.71
N PRO A 35 -2.54 -13.11 -1.50
CA PRO A 35 -1.86 -12.53 -0.33
C PRO A 35 -0.34 -12.70 -0.39
N HIS A 36 0.15 -13.58 -1.27
CA HIS A 36 1.57 -13.86 -1.45
C HIS A 36 2.09 -13.30 -2.77
N LEU A 37 3.41 -13.17 -2.89
CA LEU A 37 4.08 -12.83 -4.14
C LEU A 37 3.73 -13.87 -5.23
N PRO A 38 3.57 -13.45 -6.49
CA PRO A 38 3.25 -14.37 -7.56
C PRO A 38 4.40 -15.34 -7.82
N SER A 39 4.07 -16.61 -7.99
CA SER A 39 5.01 -17.68 -8.35
C SER A 39 5.07 -17.95 -9.86
N THR A 40 4.36 -17.15 -10.66
CA THR A 40 4.25 -17.29 -12.12
C THR A 40 4.76 -16.04 -12.84
N PRO A 41 5.11 -16.14 -14.14
CA PRO A 41 5.59 -15.00 -14.90
C PRO A 41 4.63 -13.82 -14.88
N CYS A 42 5.16 -12.68 -14.44
CA CYS A 42 4.39 -11.47 -14.31
C CYS A 42 5.01 -10.31 -15.07
N LEU A 43 4.25 -9.73 -16.00
CA LEU A 43 4.71 -8.57 -16.78
C LEU A 43 4.76 -7.31 -15.92
N ARG A 44 3.78 -7.16 -15.03
CA ARG A 44 3.71 -6.06 -14.08
C ARG A 44 3.05 -6.54 -12.79
N LEU A 45 3.78 -6.45 -11.69
CA LEU A 45 3.23 -6.67 -10.35
C LEU A 45 2.53 -5.41 -9.89
N ARG A 46 1.31 -5.54 -9.37
CA ARG A 46 0.72 -4.57 -8.47
C ARG A 46 0.75 -5.13 -7.06
N ALA A 47 1.38 -4.42 -6.14
CA ALA A 47 1.32 -4.72 -4.72
C ALA A 47 0.46 -3.65 -4.05
N GLU A 48 -0.41 -4.04 -3.13
CA GLU A 48 -1.39 -3.12 -2.58
C GLU A 48 -1.62 -3.32 -1.08
N THR A 49 -1.97 -2.22 -0.43
CA THR A 49 -2.29 -2.19 1.00
C THR A 49 -3.55 -1.37 1.21
N PHE A 50 -4.51 -1.93 1.95
CA PHE A 50 -5.75 -1.26 2.33
C PHE A 50 -5.71 -0.92 3.82
N PHE A 51 -5.78 0.36 4.16
CA PHE A 51 -5.68 0.79 5.55
C PHE A 51 -6.98 0.56 6.31
N PRO A 52 -6.93 0.39 7.64
CA PRO A 52 -8.14 0.36 8.44
C PRO A 52 -8.96 1.65 8.28
N SER A 53 -10.28 1.52 8.19
CA SER A 53 -11.20 2.62 7.84
C SER A 53 -12.11 3.06 8.99
N CYS A 54 -11.90 2.54 10.20
CA CYS A 54 -12.70 2.87 11.38
C CYS A 54 -11.84 3.59 12.41
N TRP A 55 -12.22 4.82 12.77
CA TRP A 55 -11.51 5.66 13.73
C TRP A 55 -12.20 5.67 15.10
N ASP A 56 -11.41 5.73 16.18
CA ASP A 56 -11.89 5.76 17.56
C ASP A 56 -12.67 7.03 17.94
N GLY A 57 -12.66 8.05 17.07
CA GLY A 57 -13.36 9.31 17.28
C GLY A 57 -12.64 10.27 18.23
N ARG A 58 -11.42 9.94 18.67
CA ARG A 58 -10.70 10.67 19.73
C ARG A 58 -9.25 10.94 19.38
N ASN A 59 -8.48 9.92 18.99
CA ASN A 59 -7.03 9.98 18.88
C ASN A 59 -6.60 10.14 17.42
N LEU A 60 -5.94 11.24 17.07
CA LEU A 60 -5.40 11.42 15.71
C LEU A 60 -4.22 10.48 15.41
N ASP A 61 -3.59 9.96 16.47
CA ASP A 61 -2.52 8.98 16.40
C ASP A 61 -2.46 8.20 17.74
N SER A 62 -1.82 7.04 17.72
CA SER A 62 -1.58 6.20 18.90
C SER A 62 -0.08 5.91 19.05
N ALA A 63 0.38 5.48 20.23
CA ALA A 63 1.80 5.22 20.47
C ALA A 63 2.40 4.13 19.56
N ASP A 64 1.55 3.22 19.06
CA ASP A 64 1.90 2.18 18.09
C ASP A 64 1.56 2.57 16.64
N HIS A 65 1.07 3.79 16.42
CA HIS A 65 0.59 4.32 15.13
C HIS A 65 -0.51 3.49 14.43
N LYS A 66 -1.13 2.54 15.16
CA LYS A 66 -2.12 1.58 14.65
C LYS A 66 -3.43 1.59 15.44
N SER A 67 -3.37 1.49 16.77
CA SER A 67 -4.54 1.25 17.64
C SER A 67 -5.58 2.37 17.71
N HIS A 68 -5.31 3.57 17.17
CA HIS A 68 -6.33 4.60 16.97
C HIS A 68 -7.29 4.29 15.80
N MET A 69 -6.97 3.26 15.00
CA MET A 69 -7.72 2.80 13.84
C MET A 69 -8.06 1.31 13.95
N ALA A 70 -9.15 0.89 13.33
CA ALA A 70 -9.57 -0.49 13.23
C ALA A 70 -10.13 -0.82 11.84
N PHE A 71 -10.07 -2.10 11.48
CA PHE A 71 -10.81 -2.62 10.34
C PHE A 71 -12.30 -2.79 10.70
N PRO A 72 -13.20 -2.82 9.70
CA PRO A 72 -14.60 -3.17 9.94
C PRO A 72 -14.74 -4.48 10.72
N ALA A 73 -15.66 -4.51 11.69
CA ALA A 73 -15.92 -5.68 12.52
C ALA A 73 -16.95 -6.63 11.89
N ILE A 74 -17.78 -6.11 10.99
CA ILE A 74 -18.74 -6.87 10.19
C ILE A 74 -18.46 -6.56 8.72
N GLY A 75 -18.40 -7.58 7.87
CA GLY A 75 -18.01 -7.44 6.47
C GLY A 75 -16.58 -7.94 6.25
N ASP A 76 -15.79 -7.18 5.51
CA ASP A 76 -14.39 -7.43 5.22
C ASP A 76 -13.52 -6.18 5.45
N TYR A 77 -12.22 -6.27 5.17
CA TYR A 77 -11.26 -5.18 5.42
C TYR A 77 -11.57 -3.90 4.62
N ASN A 78 -12.19 -4.02 3.44
CA ASN A 78 -12.47 -2.90 2.53
C ASN A 78 -13.96 -2.51 2.44
N THR A 79 -14.84 -3.24 3.14
CA THR A 79 -16.28 -2.99 3.12
C THR A 79 -16.90 -3.49 4.41
N GLY A 80 -17.78 -2.71 5.03
CA GLY A 80 -18.44 -3.20 6.24
C GLY A 80 -18.84 -2.13 7.23
N VAL A 81 -19.03 -2.59 8.46
CA VAL A 81 -19.48 -1.78 9.59
C VAL A 81 -18.40 -1.73 10.66
N CYS A 82 -18.12 -0.52 11.12
CA CYS A 82 -17.13 -0.26 12.14
C CYS A 82 -17.51 -0.83 13.52
N PRO A 83 -16.52 -1.28 14.32
CA PRO A 83 -16.78 -1.72 15.69
C PRO A 83 -17.22 -0.55 16.57
N ALA A 84 -17.89 -0.87 17.68
CA ALA A 84 -18.27 0.14 18.68
C ALA A 84 -17.06 0.85 19.31
N SER A 85 -15.88 0.23 19.32
CA SER A 85 -14.63 0.86 19.77
C SER A 85 -14.10 1.91 18.79
N HIS A 86 -14.46 1.82 17.52
CA HIS A 86 -14.02 2.73 16.45
C HIS A 86 -15.21 3.20 15.61
N PRO A 87 -16.16 3.93 16.18
CA PRO A 87 -17.48 4.12 15.57
C PRO A 87 -17.49 5.07 14.36
N VAL A 88 -16.38 5.77 14.07
CA VAL A 88 -16.33 6.76 12.99
C VAL A 88 -15.76 6.12 11.73
N ALA A 89 -16.62 5.88 10.74
CA ALA A 89 -16.19 5.41 9.42
C ALA A 89 -15.50 6.54 8.65
N LEU A 90 -14.32 6.25 8.10
CA LEU A 90 -13.54 7.15 7.25
C LEU A 90 -13.53 6.66 5.80
N LEU A 91 -13.17 7.56 4.89
CA LEU A 91 -12.76 7.16 3.55
C LEU A 91 -11.49 6.33 3.63
N SER A 92 -11.49 5.18 2.96
CA SER A 92 -10.37 4.27 2.98
C SER A 92 -9.16 4.83 2.25
N VAL A 93 -7.99 4.66 2.86
CA VAL A 93 -6.71 4.86 2.17
C VAL A 93 -6.31 3.53 1.55
N PHE A 94 -6.13 3.54 0.22
CA PHE A 94 -5.69 2.39 -0.56
C PHE A 94 -4.43 2.80 -1.32
N LEU A 95 -3.35 2.07 -1.13
CA LEU A 95 -2.09 2.31 -1.82
C LEU A 95 -1.82 1.17 -2.79
N GLU A 96 -1.49 1.53 -4.02
CA GLU A 96 -1.06 0.61 -5.07
C GLU A 96 0.37 0.97 -5.50
N PHE A 97 1.24 -0.02 -5.51
CA PHE A 97 2.61 0.06 -5.98
C PHE A 97 2.75 -0.83 -7.21
N PHE A 98 3.19 -0.24 -8.32
CA PHE A 98 3.36 -0.95 -9.58
C PHE A 98 4.83 -1.16 -9.89
N TYR A 99 5.18 -2.40 -10.21
CA TYR A 99 6.53 -2.80 -10.58
C TYR A 99 6.50 -3.44 -11.96
N ASP A 100 7.24 -2.87 -12.91
CA ASP A 100 7.39 -3.47 -14.23
C ASP A 100 8.40 -4.64 -14.12
N THR A 101 7.86 -5.86 -14.13
CA THR A 101 8.61 -7.09 -13.86
C THR A 101 8.83 -7.95 -15.10
N GLY A 102 8.43 -7.46 -16.27
CA GLY A 102 8.53 -8.18 -17.54
C GLY A 102 9.95 -8.53 -18.00
N ALA A 103 11.00 -7.95 -17.40
CA ALA A 103 12.39 -8.35 -17.62
C ALA A 103 12.85 -9.48 -16.68
N VAL A 104 12.13 -9.74 -15.59
CA VAL A 104 12.44 -10.81 -14.65
C VAL A 104 12.07 -12.15 -15.30
N ARG A 105 12.88 -13.18 -15.06
CA ARG A 105 12.70 -14.52 -15.64
C ARG A 105 12.58 -15.60 -14.56
N ASP A 106 13.25 -15.40 -13.43
CA ASP A 106 13.20 -16.30 -12.27
C ASP A 106 12.27 -15.72 -11.19
N PHE A 107 10.98 -16.02 -11.32
CA PHE A 107 9.93 -15.53 -10.41
C PHE A 107 9.90 -16.28 -9.08
N GLY A 108 10.53 -17.45 -9.00
CA GLY A 108 10.66 -18.25 -7.78
C GLY A 108 11.68 -17.70 -6.77
N ARG A 109 12.22 -16.50 -7.01
CA ARG A 109 13.18 -15.82 -6.12
C ARG A 109 12.76 -14.40 -5.77
N TRP A 110 11.50 -14.06 -5.96
CA TRP A 110 11.02 -12.74 -5.55
C TRP A 110 11.12 -12.59 -4.05
N VAL A 111 11.62 -11.44 -3.64
CA VAL A 111 11.82 -11.09 -2.25
C VAL A 111 11.67 -9.58 -2.13
N TRP A 112 10.92 -9.14 -1.12
CA TRP A 112 10.88 -7.73 -0.76
C TRP A 112 12.18 -7.31 -0.08
N ALA A 113 12.53 -6.03 -0.17
CA ALA A 113 13.82 -5.52 0.34
C ALA A 113 14.05 -5.74 1.84
N MET A 114 12.99 -5.94 2.65
CA MET A 114 13.08 -6.32 4.07
C MET A 114 13.27 -7.84 4.30
N GLY A 115 13.59 -8.59 3.24
CA GLY A 115 13.92 -10.01 3.33
C GLY A 115 12.72 -10.94 3.35
N ASP A 116 11.55 -10.49 2.88
CA ASP A 116 10.33 -11.30 2.81
C ASP A 116 10.17 -11.97 1.43
N PRO A 117 10.36 -13.29 1.31
CA PRO A 117 10.09 -14.03 0.07
C PRO A 117 8.63 -14.49 -0.07
N THR A 118 7.78 -14.24 0.93
CA THR A 118 6.38 -14.69 0.94
C THR A 118 5.44 -13.66 0.35
N GLY A 119 5.65 -12.37 0.62
CA GLY A 119 4.76 -11.27 0.27
C GLY A 119 3.93 -10.74 1.44
N TYR A 120 3.74 -11.55 2.49
CA TYR A 120 2.91 -11.19 3.64
C TYR A 120 3.45 -10.00 4.45
N GLY A 121 4.74 -9.72 4.32
CA GLY A 121 5.43 -8.63 5.00
C GLY A 121 5.26 -7.26 4.36
N LEU A 122 4.48 -7.12 3.29
CA LEU A 122 4.20 -5.80 2.74
C LEU A 122 3.48 -4.94 3.79
N HIS A 123 3.90 -3.69 3.92
CA HIS A 123 3.29 -2.72 4.82
C HIS A 123 3.17 -1.38 4.12
N GLY A 124 2.34 -0.51 4.69
CA GLY A 124 2.12 0.84 4.20
C GLY A 124 2.01 1.82 5.36
N ASP A 125 2.64 2.98 5.16
CA ASP A 125 2.58 4.09 6.10
C ASP A 125 1.89 5.26 5.42
N PHE A 126 0.86 5.80 6.06
CA PHE A 126 0.20 7.03 5.63
C PHE A 126 0.43 8.15 6.62
N VAL A 127 0.99 9.25 6.10
CA VAL A 127 1.21 10.51 6.81
C VAL A 127 0.74 11.66 5.91
N ASN A 128 -0.14 12.51 6.43
CA ASN A 128 -0.53 13.73 5.73
C ASN A 128 0.53 14.82 5.92
N GLY A 129 1.46 14.92 4.97
CA GLY A 129 2.54 15.91 4.98
C GLY A 129 2.21 17.25 4.31
N TRP A 130 0.95 17.53 3.97
CA TRP A 130 0.59 18.78 3.26
C TRP A 130 0.68 20.00 4.19
N ALA A 131 1.29 21.09 3.73
CA ALA A 131 1.34 22.34 4.51
C ALA A 131 -0.06 22.90 4.80
N ASP A 132 -0.98 22.74 3.85
CA ASP A 132 -2.40 23.04 4.02
C ASP A 132 -3.14 21.82 4.58
N GLN A 133 -3.31 21.79 5.90
CA GLN A 133 -3.95 20.68 6.61
C GLN A 133 -5.43 20.51 6.24
N GLY A 134 -6.11 21.55 5.72
CA GLY A 134 -7.51 21.49 5.29
C GLY A 134 -7.69 21.04 3.85
N ALA A 135 -6.60 20.89 3.07
CA ALA A 135 -6.72 20.56 1.66
C ALA A 135 -7.29 19.16 1.41
N LEU A 136 -6.96 18.17 2.26
CA LEU A 136 -7.54 16.83 2.17
C LEU A 136 -9.04 16.83 2.52
N GLU A 137 -9.44 17.53 3.57
CA GLU A 137 -10.86 17.65 3.95
C GLU A 137 -11.70 18.28 2.83
N ARG A 138 -11.21 19.38 2.25
CA ARG A 138 -11.88 20.01 1.10
C ARG A 138 -11.93 19.08 -0.11
N ALA A 139 -10.90 18.26 -0.34
CA ALA A 139 -10.90 17.27 -1.39
C ALA A 139 -11.98 16.22 -1.18
N MET A 140 -12.09 15.69 0.04
CA MET A 140 -13.11 14.71 0.40
C MET A 140 -14.53 15.26 0.20
N GLY A 141 -14.76 16.55 0.43
CA GLY A 141 -16.06 17.18 0.19
C GLY A 141 -16.36 17.54 -1.27
N SER A 142 -15.34 17.87 -2.07
CA SER A 142 -15.52 18.45 -3.41
C SER A 142 -15.20 17.50 -4.57
N CYS A 143 -14.34 16.51 -4.36
CA CYS A 143 -13.91 15.53 -5.37
C CYS A 143 -14.79 14.27 -5.32
N THR A 144 -16.10 14.47 -5.35
CA THR A 144 -17.11 13.42 -5.12
C THR A 144 -17.91 13.10 -6.38
N GLY A 145 -18.68 12.01 -6.33
CA GLY A 145 -19.51 11.56 -7.44
C GLY A 145 -18.74 10.87 -8.57
N ALA A 146 -19.42 10.57 -9.68
CA ALA A 146 -18.88 9.73 -10.75
C ALA A 146 -17.65 10.31 -11.47
N ARG A 147 -17.45 11.63 -11.41
CA ARG A 147 -16.26 12.28 -11.98
C ARG A 147 -15.07 12.33 -11.01
N GLY A 148 -15.29 12.13 -9.71
CA GLY A 148 -14.23 12.11 -8.70
C GLY A 148 -13.28 13.31 -8.80
N VAL A 149 -11.99 13.01 -9.00
CA VAL A 149 -10.94 14.04 -9.16
C VAL A 149 -11.07 14.86 -10.44
N ASP A 150 -11.76 14.35 -11.46
CA ASP A 150 -11.97 15.05 -12.73
C ASP A 150 -13.17 16.02 -12.70
N ASP A 151 -13.88 16.13 -11.57
CA ASP A 151 -14.94 17.13 -11.43
C ASP A 151 -14.34 18.55 -11.46
N PRO A 152 -14.87 19.49 -12.28
CA PRO A 152 -14.37 20.87 -12.32
C PRO A 152 -14.40 21.60 -10.97
N ARG A 153 -15.21 21.13 -10.01
CA ARG A 153 -15.33 21.68 -8.66
C ARG A 153 -14.40 20.99 -7.64
N CYS A 154 -13.70 19.93 -8.02
CA CYS A 154 -12.77 19.22 -7.15
C CYS A 154 -11.62 20.16 -6.74
N SER A 155 -11.38 20.28 -5.42
CA SER A 155 -10.34 21.14 -4.88
C SER A 155 -8.91 20.63 -5.14
N LEU A 156 -8.77 19.38 -5.62
CA LEU A 156 -7.50 18.80 -6.07
C LEU A 156 -7.24 18.99 -7.57
N ASN A 157 -7.98 19.89 -8.23
CA ASN A 157 -7.69 20.33 -9.58
C ASN A 157 -6.42 21.22 -9.63
N VAL A 158 -5.29 20.65 -9.23
CA VAL A 158 -3.99 21.31 -9.08
C VAL A 158 -2.94 20.55 -9.88
N GLY A 159 -2.14 21.26 -10.69
CA GLY A 159 -1.07 20.68 -11.49
C GLY A 159 -1.07 21.15 -12.96
N PRO A 160 0.07 21.04 -13.67
CA PRO A 160 0.14 21.37 -15.08
C PRO A 160 -0.71 20.39 -15.91
N GLY A 161 -1.81 20.88 -16.49
CA GLY A 161 -2.67 20.12 -17.40
C GLY A 161 -3.93 19.50 -16.77
N GLY A 162 -4.33 19.91 -15.57
CA GLY A 162 -5.60 19.53 -14.93
C GLY A 162 -5.45 18.65 -13.69
N PRO A 163 -6.57 18.14 -13.14
CA PRO A 163 -6.59 17.33 -11.92
C PRO A 163 -5.77 16.05 -12.07
N GLY A 164 -5.14 15.61 -10.98
CA GLY A 164 -4.46 14.30 -10.94
C GLY A 164 -3.17 14.20 -11.76
N ARG A 165 -2.72 15.27 -12.43
CA ARG A 165 -1.44 15.28 -13.14
C ARG A 165 -0.30 15.66 -12.20
N SER A 166 0.42 14.65 -11.73
CA SER A 166 1.64 14.86 -10.96
C SER A 166 2.77 15.42 -11.84
N SER A 167 3.56 16.32 -11.27
CA SER A 167 4.86 16.69 -11.84
C SER A 167 5.92 15.79 -11.23
N ARG A 168 6.94 15.39 -12.00
CA ARG A 168 8.11 14.72 -11.41
C ARG A 168 8.79 15.69 -10.45
N ARG A 169 9.08 15.22 -9.24
CA ARG A 169 9.83 15.95 -8.23
C ARG A 169 11.13 15.20 -7.99
N SER A 170 12.23 15.93 -7.86
CA SER A 170 13.45 15.35 -7.32
C SER A 170 13.25 15.11 -5.81
N PRO A 171 13.77 14.00 -5.27
CA PRO A 171 13.84 13.80 -3.82
C PRO A 171 14.48 15.01 -3.14
N GLN A 172 13.97 15.39 -1.97
CA GLN A 172 14.57 16.46 -1.16
C GLN A 172 15.90 16.02 -0.55
N THR A 173 16.05 14.71 -0.34
CA THR A 173 17.23 14.07 0.22
C THR A 173 17.75 13.04 -0.78
N GLU A 174 19.08 12.98 -0.93
CA GLU A 174 19.73 11.93 -1.68
C GLU A 174 19.37 10.54 -1.10
N PRO A 175 19.35 9.48 -1.92
CA PRO A 175 19.20 8.12 -1.41
C PRO A 175 20.33 7.77 -0.43
N PRO A 176 20.12 6.76 0.44
CA PRO A 176 21.18 6.26 1.30
C PRO A 176 22.46 5.96 0.51
N PRO A 177 23.65 6.17 1.11
CA PRO A 177 24.94 5.94 0.44
C PRO A 177 25.29 4.45 0.33
N GLU A 178 24.39 3.67 -0.28
CA GLU A 178 24.53 2.24 -0.53
C GLU A 178 24.03 1.88 -1.94
N GLU A 179 24.35 0.68 -2.41
CA GLU A 179 23.80 0.19 -3.68
C GLU A 179 22.33 -0.21 -3.49
N VAL A 180 21.42 0.60 -4.03
CA VAL A 180 19.96 0.33 -4.02
C VAL A 180 19.42 -0.12 -5.38
N GLY A 181 20.31 -0.55 -6.28
CA GLY A 181 19.96 -1.11 -7.59
C GLY A 181 19.86 -0.08 -8.72
N LEU A 182 20.22 1.19 -8.47
CA LEU A 182 20.22 2.24 -9.49
C LEU A 182 21.29 2.04 -10.58
N ARG A 183 22.31 1.22 -10.29
CA ARG A 183 23.46 0.97 -11.18
C ARG A 183 23.52 -0.46 -11.72
N GLY A 184 22.52 -1.29 -11.43
CA GLY A 184 22.47 -2.68 -11.86
C GLY A 184 22.01 -3.64 -10.75
N PRO A 185 22.17 -4.95 -10.97
CA PRO A 185 21.84 -5.97 -9.98
C PRO A 185 22.62 -5.81 -8.67
N LEU A 186 22.02 -6.28 -7.58
CA LEU A 186 22.61 -6.26 -6.24
C LEU A 186 23.04 -7.66 -5.82
N ASP A 187 24.19 -7.76 -5.14
CA ASP A 187 24.67 -9.03 -4.55
C ASP A 187 23.92 -9.40 -3.25
N ARG A 188 23.31 -8.40 -2.59
CA ARG A 188 22.57 -8.52 -1.33
C ARG A 188 21.45 -7.50 -1.29
N LEU A 189 20.44 -7.72 -0.44
CA LEU A 189 19.35 -6.76 -0.29
C LEU A 189 19.87 -5.44 0.31
N PRO A 190 19.30 -4.28 -0.09
CA PRO A 190 19.60 -3.00 0.54
C PRO A 190 19.43 -3.08 2.06
N GLY A 191 20.28 -2.35 2.80
CA GLY A 191 20.32 -2.37 4.27
C GLY A 191 20.91 -3.64 4.87
N ASP A 192 21.56 -4.50 4.07
CA ASP A 192 22.08 -5.80 4.49
C ASP A 192 21.02 -6.74 5.09
N ASN A 193 19.77 -6.59 4.63
CA ASN A 193 18.66 -7.41 5.11
C ASN A 193 18.83 -8.88 4.68
N PRO A 194 18.80 -9.85 5.62
CA PRO A 194 18.81 -11.26 5.28
C PRO A 194 17.44 -11.69 4.74
N VAL A 195 17.42 -12.70 3.86
CA VAL A 195 16.17 -13.37 3.50
C VAL A 195 15.71 -14.22 4.69
N THR A 196 14.47 -14.02 5.14
CA THR A 196 13.94 -14.56 6.41
C THR A 196 12.72 -15.45 6.18
N GLY A 197 12.85 -16.45 5.30
CA GLY A 197 11.79 -17.42 5.03
C GLY A 197 12.01 -18.15 3.71
N ASP A 198 11.00 -18.93 3.32
CA ASP A 198 10.94 -19.61 2.03
C ASP A 198 9.85 -18.99 1.16
N THR A 199 10.05 -18.98 -0.16
CA THR A 199 9.01 -18.56 -1.11
C THR A 199 7.78 -19.45 -1.01
N VAL A 200 6.58 -18.87 -1.07
CA VAL A 200 5.33 -19.62 -1.15
C VAL A 200 5.29 -20.39 -2.48
N ARG A 201 5.31 -21.73 -2.41
CA ARG A 201 5.14 -22.58 -3.58
C ARG A 201 3.65 -22.74 -3.86
N GLY A 202 3.23 -22.36 -5.06
CA GLY A 202 1.86 -22.58 -5.55
C GLY A 202 1.58 -24.03 -5.88
#